data_AF-A0A2W6RJ31-F1
#
_entry.id   AF-A0A2W6RJ31-F1
#
_cell.length_a   1.000
_cell.length_b   1.000
_cell.length_c   1.000
_cell.angle_alpha   90.00
_cell.angle_beta   90.00
_cell.angle_gamma   90.00
#
_symmetry.space_group_name_H-M   'P 1'
#
loop_
_entity.id
_entity.type
_entity.pdbx_description
1 polymer ?
#
loop_
_entity_poly.entity_id
_entity_poly.type
_entity_poly.pdbx_seq_one_letter_code
_entity_poly.pdbx_strand_id
1 'polypeptide(L)'
;MKARFTAALAALLFSAISIVPAAAQTRRETDADGRPVATEGSSRAGRTRGGRQPAAPSPEQIRASAQEQAALANTNCQVSEAKLLGTTAGNTSVYEIACAAGPGFILETKIPPTATSCILLAYSAETLRARDPAADPGPQCTIAANADTQKFLREYAVQAGVACTVDQVKVLGQSTDGAVMYEAGCSDGAGFWLKQLNNAWTKIPCIQVLAENGTCDFTTTAENAAFVKAYFAGSEAASCDVTEARLMGRNANGVFYEAKCANGDGVIARLNAENIVQQVYPCATAQQIGGGCKLTTPSAAAPAPTGGRP
;
A
#
# COMPACT_ATOMS: atom_id res chain seq x y z
N MET A 1 6.63 25.00 32.85
CA MET A 1 6.90 25.88 31.69
C MET A 1 5.68 25.84 30.77
N LYS A 2 4.89 26.92 30.74
CA LYS A 2 3.69 27.07 29.90
C LYS A 2 4.09 27.89 28.67
N ALA A 3 4.04 27.33 27.48
CA ALA A 3 4.18 28.07 26.23
C ALA A 3 2.81 28.13 25.54
N ARG A 4 2.29 29.34 25.38
CA ARG A 4 1.09 29.65 24.59
C ARG A 4 1.55 30.05 23.18
N PHE A 5 1.07 29.37 22.15
CA PHE A 5 1.21 29.79 20.77
C PHE A 5 -0.08 30.46 20.31
N THR A 6 0.01 31.73 19.93
CA THR A 6 -1.03 32.51 19.28
C THR A 6 -1.01 32.26 17.78
N ALA A 7 -2.15 31.83 17.22
CA ALA A 7 -2.37 31.74 15.78
C ALA A 7 -2.94 33.08 15.26
N ALA A 8 -2.30 33.65 14.24
CA ALA A 8 -2.81 34.79 13.48
C ALA A 8 -3.44 34.27 12.19
N LEU A 9 -4.74 34.51 12.04
CA LEU A 9 -5.54 34.20 10.86
C LEU A 9 -5.51 35.42 9.92
N ALA A 10 -4.94 35.28 8.72
CA ALA A 10 -5.05 36.30 7.67
C ALA A 10 -5.95 35.76 6.56
N ALA A 11 -7.16 36.32 6.47
CA ALA A 11 -8.12 36.06 5.41
C ALA A 11 -7.79 36.93 4.19
N LEU A 12 -7.53 36.32 3.04
CA LEU A 12 -7.40 36.99 1.75
C LEU A 12 -8.71 36.79 0.96
N LEU A 13 -9.44 37.89 0.78
CA LEU A 13 -10.58 38.02 -0.11
C LEU A 13 -10.06 38.24 -1.55
N PHE A 14 -10.39 37.34 -2.47
CA PHE A 14 -10.20 37.56 -3.90
C PHE A 14 -11.56 37.86 -4.55
N SER A 15 -11.72 39.10 -5.03
CA SER A 15 -12.83 39.53 -5.86
C SER A 15 -12.60 39.08 -7.30
N ALA A 16 -13.53 38.28 -7.84
CA ALA A 16 -13.55 37.91 -9.26
C ALA A 16 -14.20 39.04 -10.08
N ILE A 17 -13.43 39.64 -10.99
CA ILE A 17 -13.92 40.56 -12.02
C ILE A 17 -14.21 39.72 -13.27
N SER A 18 -15.48 39.64 -13.66
CA SER A 18 -15.92 39.04 -14.91
C SER A 18 -15.70 40.00 -16.07
N ILE A 19 -14.76 39.71 -16.97
CA ILE A 19 -14.60 40.45 -18.23
C ILE A 19 -15.36 39.68 -19.32
N VAL A 20 -16.45 40.26 -19.80
CA VAL A 20 -17.20 39.80 -20.99
C VAL A 20 -16.50 40.37 -22.23
N PRO A 21 -16.18 39.59 -23.27
CA PRO A 21 -15.69 40.15 -24.52
C PRO A 21 -16.84 40.80 -25.29
N ALA A 22 -16.62 42.06 -25.69
CA ALA A 22 -17.51 42.82 -26.56
C ALA A 22 -17.59 42.17 -27.95
N ALA A 23 -18.80 41.89 -28.42
CA ALA A 23 -19.06 41.54 -29.81
C ALA A 23 -18.79 42.76 -30.71
N ALA A 24 -17.77 42.68 -31.55
CA ALA A 24 -17.51 43.66 -32.59
C ALA A 24 -18.61 43.59 -33.66
N GLN A 25 -19.48 44.58 -33.71
CA GLN A 25 -20.43 44.77 -34.80
C GLN A 25 -19.69 45.36 -36.01
N THR A 26 -19.39 44.53 -37.00
CA THR A 26 -19.02 45.01 -38.34
C THR A 26 -20.24 45.65 -39.00
N ARG A 27 -20.24 46.99 -39.11
CA ARG A 27 -21.13 47.72 -40.04
C ARG A 27 -20.83 47.26 -41.47
N ARG A 28 -21.84 46.78 -42.18
CA ARG A 28 -21.79 46.65 -43.65
C ARG A 28 -22.06 48.04 -44.23
N GLU A 29 -21.11 48.59 -44.97
CA GLU A 29 -21.35 49.75 -45.83
C GLU A 29 -22.22 49.31 -47.01
N THR A 30 -23.32 50.03 -47.19
CA THR A 30 -24.23 49.95 -48.34
C THR A 30 -24.16 51.26 -49.11
N ASP A 31 -24.30 51.20 -50.43
CA ASP A 31 -24.42 52.41 -51.26
C ASP A 31 -25.76 53.14 -51.03
N ALA A 32 -25.96 54.27 -51.73
CA ALA A 32 -27.14 55.13 -51.59
C ALA A 32 -28.48 54.46 -51.96
N ASP A 33 -28.45 53.26 -52.55
CA ASP A 33 -29.62 52.44 -52.89
C ASP A 33 -29.69 51.14 -52.05
N GLY A 34 -28.88 51.01 -50.99
CA GLY A 34 -28.98 49.92 -50.01
C GLY A 34 -28.38 48.58 -50.45
N ARG A 35 -27.49 48.54 -51.46
CA ARG A 35 -26.85 47.29 -51.92
C ARG A 35 -25.44 47.12 -51.33
N PRO A 36 -25.02 45.88 -50.99
CA PRO A 36 -23.66 45.63 -50.52
C PRO A 36 -22.65 45.77 -51.67
N VAL A 37 -21.62 46.59 -51.47
CA VAL A 37 -20.57 46.86 -52.46
C VAL A 37 -19.65 45.64 -52.59
N ALA A 38 -19.66 44.97 -53.74
CA ALA A 38 -18.75 43.87 -54.05
C ALA A 38 -17.41 44.43 -54.56
N THR A 39 -16.34 44.24 -53.78
CA THR A 39 -14.97 44.56 -54.21
C THR A 39 -14.44 43.39 -55.05
N GLU A 40 -14.35 43.56 -56.38
CA GLU A 40 -13.68 42.61 -57.28
C GLU A 40 -12.16 42.70 -57.08
N GLY A 41 -11.66 41.90 -56.14
CA GLY A 41 -10.23 41.63 -55.95
C GLY A 41 -9.86 40.27 -56.54
N SER A 42 -9.02 40.31 -57.58
CA SER A 42 -8.34 39.19 -58.23
C SER A 42 -7.98 38.04 -57.29
N SER A 43 -8.79 36.98 -57.30
CA SER A 43 -8.57 35.77 -56.52
C SER A 43 -7.72 34.78 -57.33
N ARG A 44 -6.39 34.97 -57.30
CA ARG A 44 -5.47 33.84 -57.50
C ARG A 44 -5.75 32.84 -56.38
N ALA A 45 -6.45 31.76 -56.71
CA ALA A 45 -6.75 30.65 -55.82
C ALA A 45 -5.46 29.96 -55.38
N GLY A 46 -4.80 30.53 -54.37
CA GLY A 46 -3.90 29.80 -53.50
C GLY A 46 -4.76 28.81 -52.74
N ARG A 47 -4.74 27.54 -53.16
CA ARG A 47 -5.17 26.41 -52.33
C ARG A 47 -4.41 26.52 -51.00
N THR A 48 -5.07 27.05 -49.98
CA THR A 48 -4.69 26.84 -48.59
C THR A 48 -4.68 25.33 -48.40
N ARG A 49 -3.47 24.76 -48.34
CA ARG A 49 -3.23 23.41 -47.81
C ARG A 49 -3.81 23.45 -46.39
N GLY A 50 -5.03 22.96 -46.22
CA GLY A 50 -5.59 22.71 -44.90
C GLY A 50 -4.55 21.91 -44.13
N GLY A 51 -4.06 22.48 -43.03
CA GLY A 51 -3.13 21.82 -42.14
C GLY A 51 -3.77 20.50 -41.73
N ARG A 52 -3.24 19.40 -42.25
CA ARG A 52 -3.69 18.06 -41.88
C ARG A 52 -3.36 17.92 -40.41
N GLN A 53 -4.38 17.96 -39.57
CA GLN A 53 -4.22 17.72 -38.14
C GLN A 53 -3.46 16.39 -37.99
N PRO A 54 -2.40 16.33 -37.16
CA PRO A 54 -1.62 15.12 -37.00
C PRO A 54 -2.54 13.94 -36.70
N ALA A 55 -2.33 12.81 -37.37
CA ALA A 55 -3.09 11.61 -37.08
C ALA A 55 -2.88 11.25 -35.60
N ALA A 56 -3.96 10.86 -34.92
CA ALA A 56 -3.85 10.33 -33.57
C ALA A 56 -2.86 9.15 -33.55
N PRO A 57 -2.06 9.01 -32.48
CA PRO A 57 -1.09 7.93 -32.39
C PRO A 57 -1.80 6.57 -32.46
N SER A 58 -1.20 5.63 -33.19
CA SER A 58 -1.66 4.25 -33.25
C SER A 58 -1.48 3.52 -31.91
N PRO A 59 -2.22 2.43 -31.64
CA PRO A 59 -2.03 1.63 -30.43
C PRO A 59 -0.58 1.14 -30.25
N GLU A 60 0.10 0.79 -31.34
CA GLU A 60 1.51 0.37 -31.31
C GLU A 60 2.43 1.51 -30.88
N GLN A 61 2.21 2.73 -31.39
CA GLN A 61 2.95 3.91 -30.98
C GLN A 61 2.69 4.24 -29.49
N ILE A 62 1.44 4.16 -29.04
CA ILE A 62 1.08 4.38 -27.63
C ILE A 62 1.82 3.39 -26.73
N ARG A 63 1.81 2.10 -27.08
CA ARG A 63 2.51 1.06 -26.30
C ARG A 63 4.02 1.28 -26.29
N ALA A 64 4.62 1.61 -27.43
CA ALA A 64 6.06 1.86 -27.53
C ALA A 64 6.48 3.07 -26.67
N SER A 65 5.76 4.19 -26.75
CA SER A 65 6.02 5.36 -25.90
C SER A 65 5.81 5.04 -24.43
N ALA A 66 4.74 4.32 -24.07
CA ALA A 66 4.49 3.97 -22.68
C ALA A 66 5.56 3.01 -22.12
N GLN A 67 6.08 2.09 -22.93
CA GLN A 67 7.21 1.20 -22.55
C GLN A 67 8.49 1.98 -22.23
N GLU A 68 8.80 3.01 -23.01
CA GLU A 68 9.95 3.89 -22.74
C GLU A 68 9.78 4.62 -21.40
N GLN A 69 8.58 5.16 -21.15
CA GLN A 69 8.29 5.89 -19.91
C GLN A 69 8.29 4.96 -18.68
N ALA A 70 7.81 3.74 -18.83
CA ALA A 70 7.88 2.71 -17.79
C ALA A 70 9.34 2.38 -17.41
N ALA A 71 10.22 2.27 -18.40
CA ALA A 71 11.64 2.03 -18.17
C ALA A 71 12.31 3.22 -17.47
N LEU A 72 12.05 4.45 -17.93
CA LEU A 72 12.57 5.68 -17.30
C LEU A 72 12.07 5.87 -15.87
N ALA A 73 10.84 5.44 -15.57
CA ALA A 73 10.27 5.46 -14.22
C ALA A 73 10.73 4.27 -13.35
N ASN A 74 11.61 3.39 -13.84
CA ASN A 74 12.13 2.21 -13.13
C ASN A 74 11.04 1.27 -12.59
N THR A 75 9.93 1.11 -13.32
CA THR A 75 8.82 0.24 -12.87
C THR A 75 9.08 -1.26 -13.07
N ASN A 76 10.14 -1.63 -13.82
CA ASN A 76 10.40 -2.99 -14.29
C ASN A 76 9.24 -3.61 -15.11
N CYS A 77 8.30 -2.79 -15.58
CA CYS A 77 7.13 -3.25 -16.31
C CYS A 77 7.47 -3.54 -17.79
N GLN A 78 7.22 -4.78 -18.21
CA GLN A 78 7.09 -5.14 -19.63
C GLN A 78 5.66 -4.85 -20.06
N VAL A 79 5.43 -3.78 -20.80
CA VAL A 79 4.09 -3.27 -21.13
C VAL A 79 3.41 -4.22 -22.13
N SER A 80 2.33 -4.87 -21.68
CA SER A 80 1.49 -5.76 -22.50
C SER A 80 0.36 -5.00 -23.18
N GLU A 81 -0.19 -4.00 -22.51
CA GLU A 81 -1.26 -3.12 -22.99
C GLU A 81 -1.00 -1.69 -22.52
N ALA A 82 -1.38 -0.70 -23.33
CA ALA A 82 -1.25 0.71 -22.98
C ALA A 82 -2.40 1.54 -23.55
N LYS A 83 -2.80 2.57 -22.82
CA LYS A 83 -3.85 3.53 -23.19
C LYS A 83 -3.34 4.95 -22.93
N LEU A 84 -3.39 5.81 -23.94
CA LEU A 84 -3.17 7.24 -23.76
C LEU A 84 -4.44 7.85 -23.13
N LEU A 85 -4.33 8.35 -21.90
CA LEU A 85 -5.43 8.98 -21.17
C LEU A 85 -5.62 10.45 -21.58
N GLY A 86 -4.55 11.09 -22.06
CA GLY A 86 -4.57 12.46 -22.55
C GLY A 86 -3.28 13.20 -22.22
N THR A 87 -3.36 14.52 -22.17
CA THR A 87 -2.25 15.40 -21.80
C THR A 87 -2.63 16.28 -20.62
N THR A 88 -1.67 16.56 -19.74
CA THR A 88 -1.85 17.51 -18.64
C THR A 88 -1.77 18.96 -19.14
N ALA A 89 -2.09 19.93 -18.28
CA ALA A 89 -1.88 21.35 -18.55
C ALA A 89 -0.40 21.71 -18.79
N GLY A 90 0.53 20.87 -18.31
CA GLY A 90 1.97 21.00 -18.58
C GLY A 90 2.42 20.41 -19.92
N ASN A 91 1.48 20.00 -20.79
CA ASN A 91 1.75 19.29 -22.04
C ASN A 91 2.51 17.96 -21.87
N THR A 92 2.44 17.35 -20.69
CA THR A 92 2.94 15.97 -20.46
C THR A 92 1.85 14.98 -20.82
N SER A 93 2.23 13.84 -21.40
CA SER A 93 1.27 12.77 -21.71
C SER A 93 1.02 11.92 -20.47
N VAL A 94 -0.20 11.41 -20.35
CA VAL A 94 -0.60 10.49 -19.30
C VAL A 94 -1.00 9.16 -19.93
N TYR A 95 -0.32 8.08 -19.54
CA TYR A 95 -0.62 6.73 -20.00
C TYR A 95 -1.14 5.89 -18.85
N GLU A 96 -2.07 4.99 -19.14
CA GLU A 96 -2.30 3.81 -18.33
C GLU A 96 -1.60 2.63 -19.01
N ILE A 97 -0.90 1.80 -18.24
CA ILE A 97 -0.25 0.58 -18.74
C ILE A 97 -0.69 -0.62 -17.93
N ALA A 98 -0.76 -1.79 -18.58
CA ALA A 98 -0.73 -3.08 -17.93
C ALA A 98 0.61 -3.77 -18.18
N CYS A 99 1.10 -4.47 -17.18
CA CYS A 99 2.35 -5.21 -17.25
C CYS A 99 2.08 -6.68 -17.63
N ALA A 100 3.02 -7.29 -18.34
CA ALA A 100 3.00 -8.73 -18.62
C ALA A 100 3.03 -9.56 -17.32
N ALA A 101 3.70 -9.03 -16.29
CA ALA A 101 3.71 -9.57 -14.94
C ALA A 101 3.63 -8.43 -13.92
N GLY A 102 2.87 -8.63 -12.84
CA GLY A 102 2.62 -7.60 -11.83
C GLY A 102 1.56 -6.56 -12.25
N PRO A 103 1.23 -5.62 -11.36
CA PRO A 103 0.19 -4.64 -11.62
C PRO A 103 0.65 -3.56 -12.59
N GLY A 104 -0.31 -2.93 -13.24
CA GLY A 104 -0.08 -1.74 -14.05
C GLY A 104 0.11 -0.45 -13.27
N PHE A 105 0.29 0.62 -14.05
CA PHE A 105 0.58 1.96 -13.57
C PHE A 105 -0.13 3.03 -14.41
N ILE A 106 -0.39 4.18 -13.79
CA ILE A 106 -0.54 5.44 -14.51
C ILE A 106 0.82 6.12 -14.58
N LEU A 107 1.27 6.43 -15.79
CA LEU A 107 2.52 7.12 -16.07
C LEU A 107 2.25 8.56 -16.50
N GLU A 108 3.06 9.49 -16.02
CA GLU A 108 3.11 10.86 -16.52
C GLU A 108 4.51 11.17 -17.06
N THR A 109 4.60 11.66 -18.29
CA THR A 109 5.87 11.91 -19.00
C THR A 109 6.60 13.18 -18.60
N LYS A 110 6.44 13.64 -17.35
CA LYS A 110 7.27 14.74 -16.82
C LYS A 110 8.71 14.27 -16.67
N ILE A 111 9.63 15.17 -16.34
CA ILE A 111 11.06 14.83 -16.17
C ILE A 111 11.45 15.08 -14.71
N PRO A 112 11.77 14.03 -13.92
CA PRO A 112 11.70 12.61 -14.26
C PRO A 112 10.26 12.09 -14.38
N PRO A 113 9.99 11.03 -15.18
CA PRO A 113 8.64 10.46 -15.28
C PRO A 113 8.15 9.96 -13.93
N THR A 114 6.84 10.07 -13.69
CA THR A 114 6.24 9.47 -12.49
C THR A 114 5.38 8.29 -12.87
N ALA A 115 5.45 7.25 -12.06
CA ALA A 115 4.59 6.08 -12.13
C ALA A 115 3.80 5.94 -10.84
N THR A 116 2.49 5.87 -10.95
CA THR A 116 1.59 5.60 -9.82
C THR A 116 0.95 4.23 -10.01
N SER A 117 1.16 3.33 -9.05
CA SER A 117 0.64 1.95 -9.13
C SER A 117 -0.90 1.95 -9.15
N CYS A 118 -1.49 1.12 -10.02
CA CYS A 118 -2.94 0.91 -10.05
C CYS A 118 -3.50 0.37 -8.72
N ILE A 119 -2.73 -0.46 -8.01
CA ILE A 119 -3.12 -0.96 -6.68
C ILE A 119 -3.24 0.20 -5.68
N LEU A 120 -2.27 1.11 -5.69
CA LEU A 120 -2.26 2.25 -4.78
C LEU A 120 -3.36 3.27 -5.12
N LEU A 121 -3.66 3.46 -6.40
CA LEU A 121 -4.79 4.29 -6.83
C LEU A 121 -6.11 3.70 -6.33
N ALA A 122 -6.33 2.40 -6.53
CA ALA A 122 -7.53 1.72 -6.04
C ALA A 122 -7.66 1.83 -4.51
N TYR A 123 -6.58 1.54 -3.77
CA TYR A 123 -6.55 1.69 -2.32
C TYR A 123 -6.85 3.13 -1.86
N SER A 124 -6.28 4.13 -2.54
CA SER A 124 -6.55 5.54 -2.22
C SER A 124 -8.00 5.92 -2.47
N ALA A 125 -8.61 5.39 -3.53
CA ALA A 125 -10.00 5.61 -3.88
C ALA A 125 -10.96 4.97 -2.87
N GLU A 126 -10.68 3.74 -2.45
CA GLU A 126 -11.42 3.06 -1.38
C GLU A 126 -11.32 3.82 -0.06
N THR A 127 -10.11 4.22 0.34
CA THR A 127 -9.86 4.97 1.58
C THR A 127 -10.58 6.32 1.57
N LEU A 128 -10.56 7.02 0.44
CA LEU A 128 -11.24 8.30 0.28
C LEU A 128 -12.76 8.13 0.40
N ARG A 129 -13.33 7.15 -0.31
CA ARG A 129 -14.78 6.91 -0.30
C ARG A 129 -15.31 6.35 1.00
N ALA A 130 -14.48 5.64 1.77
CA ALA A 130 -14.84 5.21 3.12
C ALA A 130 -15.07 6.40 4.06
N ARG A 131 -14.44 7.55 3.80
CA ARG A 131 -14.61 8.79 4.57
C ARG A 131 -15.73 9.67 4.00
N ASP A 132 -15.80 9.77 2.68
CA ASP A 132 -16.83 10.50 1.95
C ASP A 132 -17.25 9.71 0.70
N PRO A 133 -18.40 9.02 0.73
CA PRO A 133 -18.87 8.20 -0.38
C PRO A 133 -19.04 8.96 -1.71
N ALA A 134 -19.20 10.28 -1.68
CA ALA A 134 -19.38 11.12 -2.88
C ALA A 134 -18.05 11.69 -3.42
N ALA A 135 -16.93 11.44 -2.75
CA ALA A 135 -15.64 11.99 -3.15
C ALA A 135 -15.17 11.43 -4.50
N ASP A 136 -14.65 12.33 -5.34
CA ASP A 136 -13.95 11.97 -6.58
C ASP A 136 -12.55 11.45 -6.23
N PRO A 137 -12.23 10.17 -6.54
CA PRO A 137 -10.90 9.61 -6.28
C PRO A 137 -9.83 10.10 -7.26
N GLY A 138 -10.18 10.92 -8.25
CA GLY A 138 -9.28 11.33 -9.32
C GLY A 138 -8.98 10.18 -10.29
N PRO A 139 -7.83 10.23 -10.99
CA PRO A 139 -7.48 9.23 -12.01
C PRO A 139 -7.43 7.81 -11.46
N GLN A 140 -8.13 6.89 -12.14
CA GLN A 140 -8.14 5.47 -11.82
C GLN A 140 -7.73 4.64 -13.04
N CYS A 141 -7.20 3.45 -12.78
CA CYS A 141 -6.90 2.50 -13.84
C CYS A 141 -8.21 1.90 -14.39
N THR A 142 -8.26 1.73 -15.71
CA THR A 142 -9.41 1.29 -16.50
C THR A 142 -9.13 0.07 -17.39
N ILE A 143 -7.85 -0.28 -17.62
CA ILE A 143 -7.45 -1.49 -18.32
C ILE A 143 -7.84 -2.70 -17.45
N ALA A 144 -8.55 -3.66 -18.04
CA ALA A 144 -9.11 -4.81 -17.31
C ALA A 144 -8.04 -5.65 -16.61
N ALA A 145 -6.85 -5.79 -17.22
CA ALA A 145 -5.72 -6.51 -16.63
C ALA A 145 -5.24 -5.90 -15.29
N ASN A 146 -5.57 -4.63 -15.00
CA ASN A 146 -5.20 -3.93 -13.77
C ASN A 146 -6.27 -4.01 -12.66
N ALA A 147 -7.43 -4.59 -12.94
CA ALA A 147 -8.59 -4.52 -12.04
C ALA A 147 -8.49 -5.46 -10.82
N ASP A 148 -7.84 -6.62 -10.96
CA ASP A 148 -7.72 -7.60 -9.87
C ASP A 148 -6.54 -7.28 -8.95
N THR A 149 -6.72 -6.27 -8.10
CA THR A 149 -5.70 -5.84 -7.12
C THR A 149 -5.37 -6.94 -6.12
N GLN A 150 -6.35 -7.75 -5.73
CA GLN A 150 -6.20 -8.84 -4.78
C GLN A 150 -5.26 -9.94 -5.31
N LYS A 151 -5.36 -10.28 -6.60
CA LYS A 151 -4.41 -11.19 -7.26
C LYS A 151 -2.97 -10.68 -7.16
N PHE A 152 -2.73 -9.41 -7.50
CA PHE A 152 -1.37 -8.85 -7.47
C PHE A 152 -0.82 -8.75 -6.04
N LEU A 153 -1.65 -8.41 -5.07
CA LEU A 153 -1.25 -8.38 -3.66
C LEU A 153 -0.87 -9.78 -3.14
N ARG A 154 -1.56 -10.84 -3.57
CA ARG A 154 -1.14 -12.22 -3.28
C ARG A 154 0.20 -12.57 -3.94
N GLU A 155 0.44 -12.16 -5.18
CA GLU A 155 1.73 -12.32 -5.85
C GLU A 155 2.87 -11.59 -5.10
N TYR A 156 2.59 -10.40 -4.55
CA TYR A 156 3.54 -9.67 -3.71
C TYR A 156 3.93 -10.42 -2.44
N ALA A 157 2.98 -11.10 -1.79
CA ALA A 157 3.28 -11.95 -0.65
C ALA A 157 4.24 -13.09 -1.02
N VAL A 158 4.03 -13.72 -2.18
CA VAL A 158 4.94 -14.75 -2.72
C VAL A 158 6.33 -14.16 -2.99
N GLN A 159 6.42 -12.99 -3.62
CA GLN A 159 7.70 -12.31 -3.88
C GLN A 159 8.43 -11.92 -2.59
N ALA A 160 7.70 -11.60 -1.52
CA ALA A 160 8.25 -11.32 -0.20
C ALA A 160 8.67 -12.59 0.57
N GLY A 161 8.51 -13.77 -0.03
CA GLY A 161 8.88 -15.05 0.57
C GLY A 161 7.91 -15.54 1.64
N VAL A 162 6.64 -15.15 1.56
CA VAL A 162 5.58 -15.77 2.36
C VAL A 162 5.36 -17.19 1.84
N ALA A 163 5.54 -18.19 2.71
CA ALA A 163 5.52 -19.61 2.34
C ALA A 163 4.14 -20.28 2.53
N CYS A 164 3.22 -19.60 3.20
CA CYS A 164 1.86 -20.08 3.48
C CYS A 164 0.93 -19.90 2.27
N THR A 165 -0.26 -20.48 2.34
CA THR A 165 -1.34 -20.28 1.36
C THR A 165 -2.09 -18.97 1.66
N VAL A 166 -1.68 -17.90 0.98
CA VAL A 166 -2.24 -16.54 1.16
C VAL A 166 -3.65 -16.44 0.57
N ASP A 167 -4.62 -16.14 1.42
CA ASP A 167 -6.05 -16.04 1.09
C ASP A 167 -6.62 -14.62 1.31
N GLN A 168 -6.01 -13.84 2.20
CA GLN A 168 -6.41 -12.47 2.51
C GLN A 168 -5.25 -11.50 2.29
N VAL A 169 -5.50 -10.37 1.63
CA VAL A 169 -4.49 -9.32 1.42
C VAL A 169 -5.07 -7.92 1.41
N LYS A 170 -4.30 -6.96 1.91
CA LYS A 170 -4.64 -5.53 1.82
C LYS A 170 -3.41 -4.64 1.81
N VAL A 171 -3.60 -3.41 1.34
CA VAL A 171 -2.64 -2.33 1.53
C VAL A 171 -2.89 -1.72 2.92
N LEU A 172 -1.82 -1.46 3.67
CA LEU A 172 -1.86 -0.78 4.97
C LEU A 172 -1.58 0.72 4.83
N GLY A 173 -0.90 1.12 3.75
CA GLY A 173 -0.54 2.49 3.44
C GLY A 173 0.96 2.65 3.23
N GLN A 174 1.47 3.83 3.54
CA GLN A 174 2.89 4.16 3.39
C GLN A 174 3.52 4.44 4.75
N SER A 175 4.71 3.90 5.00
CA SER A 175 5.50 4.22 6.18
C SER A 175 6.22 5.55 6.03
N THR A 176 6.79 6.07 7.12
CA THR A 176 7.48 7.36 7.16
C THR A 176 8.72 7.44 6.28
N ASP A 177 9.35 6.32 5.98
CA ASP A 177 10.47 6.21 5.04
C ASP A 177 10.04 5.99 3.58
N GLY A 178 8.74 6.14 3.30
CA GLY A 178 8.19 6.06 1.95
C GLY A 178 7.92 4.64 1.45
N ALA A 179 8.17 3.61 2.26
CA ALA A 179 7.87 2.23 1.88
C ALA A 179 6.36 1.98 1.85
N VAL A 180 5.90 1.14 0.94
CA VAL A 180 4.51 0.68 0.93
C VAL A 180 4.39 -0.54 1.84
N MET A 181 3.36 -0.51 2.69
CA MET A 181 3.06 -1.55 3.65
C MET A 181 1.82 -2.33 3.21
N TYR A 182 1.87 -3.63 3.37
CA TYR A 182 0.78 -4.56 3.07
C TYR A 182 0.59 -5.55 4.22
N GLU A 183 -0.58 -6.14 4.30
CA GLU A 183 -0.84 -7.29 5.18
C GLU A 183 -1.27 -8.47 4.33
N ALA A 184 -0.74 -9.65 4.66
CA ALA A 184 -1.12 -10.93 4.09
C ALA A 184 -1.55 -11.88 5.21
N GLY A 185 -2.79 -12.36 5.13
CA GLY A 185 -3.31 -13.48 5.92
C GLY A 185 -3.08 -14.80 5.21
N CYS A 186 -3.00 -15.87 5.98
CA CYS A 186 -2.79 -17.22 5.48
C CYS A 186 -3.93 -18.13 5.91
N SER A 187 -4.43 -18.97 5.01
CA SER A 187 -5.43 -20.00 5.34
C SER A 187 -4.87 -21.16 6.17
N ASP A 188 -3.55 -21.33 6.18
CA ASP A 188 -2.82 -22.44 6.80
C ASP A 188 -1.76 -21.99 7.82
N GLY A 189 -1.81 -20.73 8.29
CA GLY A 189 -0.85 -20.24 9.28
C GLY A 189 -1.05 -18.79 9.72
N ALA A 190 -0.08 -18.27 10.47
CA ALA A 190 -0.06 -16.86 10.85
C ALA A 190 0.34 -15.96 9.67
N GLY A 191 -0.29 -14.78 9.61
CA GLY A 191 -0.02 -13.78 8.59
C GLY A 191 1.22 -12.91 8.85
N PHE A 192 1.43 -11.97 7.93
CA PHE A 192 2.60 -11.11 7.87
C PHE A 192 2.23 -9.68 7.48
N TRP A 193 2.94 -8.72 8.04
CA TRP A 193 3.13 -7.42 7.39
C TRP A 193 4.27 -7.51 6.39
N LEU A 194 4.06 -6.94 5.20
CA LEU A 194 5.04 -6.88 4.13
C LEU A 194 5.39 -5.41 3.88
N LYS A 195 6.68 -5.13 3.76
CA LYS A 195 7.21 -3.80 3.45
C LYS A 195 7.94 -3.86 2.12
N GLN A 196 7.55 -2.99 1.18
CA GLN A 196 8.25 -2.80 -0.08
C GLN A 196 8.92 -1.44 -0.11
N LEU A 197 10.25 -1.41 -0.22
CA LEU A 197 11.04 -0.19 -0.37
C LEU A 197 12.10 -0.41 -1.45
N ASN A 198 12.17 0.45 -2.47
CA ASN A 198 13.15 0.35 -3.55
C ASN A 198 13.21 -1.05 -4.19
N ASN A 199 12.03 -1.67 -4.43
CA ASN A 199 11.88 -3.04 -4.94
C ASN A 199 12.43 -4.16 -4.02
N ALA A 200 12.88 -3.83 -2.81
CA ALA A 200 13.24 -4.82 -1.80
C ALA A 200 12.04 -5.13 -0.90
N TRP A 201 11.87 -6.42 -0.59
CA TRP A 201 10.82 -6.93 0.27
C TRP A 201 11.36 -7.28 1.65
N THR A 202 10.65 -6.84 2.68
CA THR A 202 10.83 -7.31 4.06
C THR A 202 9.50 -7.86 4.56
N LYS A 203 9.50 -9.06 5.15
CA LYS A 203 8.34 -9.62 5.84
C LYS A 203 8.51 -9.56 7.35
N ILE A 204 7.45 -9.25 8.06
CA ILE A 204 7.39 -9.14 9.52
C ILE A 204 6.23 -10.03 9.98
N PRO A 205 6.47 -11.10 10.76
CA PRO A 205 5.39 -11.98 11.21
C PRO A 205 4.44 -11.21 12.13
N CYS A 206 3.14 -11.50 12.03
CA CYS A 206 2.12 -10.76 12.78
C CYS A 206 2.31 -10.81 14.31
N ILE A 207 2.84 -11.90 14.86
CA ILE A 207 3.20 -11.96 16.28
C ILE A 207 4.24 -10.90 16.70
N GLN A 208 5.15 -10.50 15.79
CA GLN A 208 6.09 -9.42 16.05
C GLN A 208 5.39 -8.06 15.93
N VAL A 209 4.54 -7.87 14.91
CA VAL A 209 3.75 -6.65 14.73
C VAL A 209 2.94 -6.34 15.99
N LEU A 210 2.25 -7.35 16.54
CA LEU A 210 1.46 -7.21 17.77
C LEU A 210 2.32 -6.85 18.98
N ALA A 211 3.52 -7.43 19.10
CA ALA A 211 4.46 -7.10 20.19
C ALA A 211 5.02 -5.67 20.10
N GLU A 212 5.03 -5.09 18.89
CA GLU A 212 5.42 -3.70 18.62
C GLU A 212 4.24 -2.72 18.68
N ASN A 213 3.08 -3.15 19.21
CA ASN A 213 1.82 -2.41 19.29
C ASN A 213 1.17 -2.09 17.93
N GLY A 214 1.53 -2.81 16.88
CA GLY A 214 0.80 -2.82 15.61
C GLY A 214 -0.44 -3.70 15.68
N THR A 215 -1.17 -3.78 14.56
CA THR A 215 -2.37 -4.61 14.41
C THR A 215 -2.23 -5.54 13.21
N CYS A 216 -2.74 -6.76 13.34
CA CYS A 216 -2.99 -7.63 12.19
C CYS A 216 -4.47 -7.98 12.18
N ASP A 217 -5.14 -7.64 11.08
CA ASP A 217 -6.57 -7.88 10.90
C ASP A 217 -6.83 -9.29 10.36
N PHE A 218 -5.83 -9.89 9.69
CA PHE A 218 -5.91 -11.20 9.04
C PHE A 218 -5.09 -12.27 9.78
N THR A 219 -4.84 -12.09 11.07
CA THR A 219 -4.17 -13.11 11.88
C THR A 219 -4.84 -13.23 13.24
N THR A 220 -5.26 -14.45 13.56
CA THR A 220 -5.90 -14.78 14.82
C THR A 220 -4.89 -15.13 15.90
N THR A 221 -5.33 -15.09 17.16
CA THR A 221 -4.53 -15.58 18.30
C THR A 221 -4.16 -17.06 18.13
N ALA A 222 -5.08 -17.87 17.61
CA ALA A 222 -4.86 -19.30 17.39
C ALA A 222 -3.80 -19.57 16.31
N GLU A 223 -3.79 -18.80 15.22
CA GLU A 223 -2.76 -18.90 14.20
C GLU A 223 -1.38 -18.51 14.72
N ASN A 224 -1.29 -17.45 15.54
CA ASN A 224 -0.04 -17.09 16.22
C ASN A 224 0.42 -18.17 17.21
N ALA A 225 -0.53 -18.80 17.92
CA ALA A 225 -0.24 -19.93 18.81
C ALA A 225 0.31 -21.14 18.03
N ALA A 226 -0.32 -21.49 16.90
CA ALA A 226 0.13 -22.55 16.00
C ALA A 226 1.52 -22.25 15.40
N PHE A 227 1.78 -20.99 15.02
CA PHE A 227 3.07 -20.54 14.54
C PHE A 227 4.19 -20.76 15.57
N VAL A 228 3.96 -20.40 16.84
CA VAL A 228 4.93 -20.65 17.91
C VAL A 228 5.05 -22.13 18.23
N LYS A 229 3.93 -22.88 18.21
CA LYS A 229 3.93 -24.33 18.41
C LYS A 229 4.83 -25.05 17.39
N ALA A 230 4.85 -24.60 16.14
CA ALA A 230 5.70 -25.18 15.10
C ALA A 230 7.20 -25.14 15.48
N TYR A 231 7.66 -24.07 16.14
CA TYR A 231 9.05 -23.97 16.60
C TYR A 231 9.40 -24.94 17.72
N PHE A 232 8.40 -25.42 18.47
CA PHE A 232 8.65 -26.32 19.60
C PHE A 232 8.92 -27.76 19.16
N ALA A 233 8.75 -28.08 17.88
CA ALA A 233 9.04 -29.40 17.34
C ALA A 233 10.48 -29.83 17.68
N GLY A 234 10.61 -31.03 18.25
CA GLY A 234 11.91 -31.58 18.64
C GLY A 234 12.56 -30.97 19.89
N SER A 235 11.84 -30.11 20.64
CA SER A 235 12.34 -29.49 21.87
C SER A 235 11.63 -30.02 23.13
N GLU A 236 12.11 -29.62 24.31
CA GLU A 236 11.44 -29.89 25.59
C GLU A 236 10.02 -29.29 25.67
N ALA A 237 9.74 -28.24 24.88
CA ALA A 237 8.40 -27.62 24.81
C ALA A 237 7.46 -28.33 23.82
N ALA A 238 7.89 -29.42 23.16
CA ALA A 238 7.10 -30.12 22.15
C ALA A 238 5.75 -30.63 22.68
N SER A 239 5.63 -30.91 23.99
CA SER A 239 4.38 -31.36 24.62
C SER A 239 3.40 -30.22 24.94
N CYS A 240 3.83 -28.96 24.93
CA CYS A 240 2.95 -27.82 25.21
C CYS A 240 1.94 -27.63 24.08
N ASP A 241 0.67 -27.93 24.31
CA ASP A 241 -0.41 -27.60 23.39
C ASP A 241 -0.70 -26.09 23.48
N VAL A 242 -0.09 -25.31 22.58
CA VAL A 242 -0.06 -23.84 22.69
C VAL A 242 -1.43 -23.28 22.31
N THR A 243 -2.12 -22.64 23.26
CA THR A 243 -3.42 -22.00 23.02
C THR A 243 -3.31 -20.50 22.77
N GLU A 244 -2.26 -19.87 23.32
CA GLU A 244 -1.95 -18.46 23.11
C GLU A 244 -0.42 -18.29 23.12
N ALA A 245 0.09 -17.36 22.33
CA ALA A 245 1.51 -17.03 22.35
C ALA A 245 1.74 -15.53 22.14
N ARG A 246 2.85 -15.03 22.67
CA ARG A 246 3.34 -13.68 22.39
C ARG A 246 4.85 -13.65 22.24
N LEU A 247 5.33 -12.73 21.40
CA LEU A 247 6.73 -12.38 21.37
C LEU A 247 7.06 -11.51 22.59
N MET A 248 8.06 -11.92 23.37
CA MET A 248 8.54 -11.16 24.53
C MET A 248 9.65 -10.17 24.15
N GLY A 249 10.42 -10.50 23.12
CA GLY A 249 11.49 -9.65 22.60
C GLY A 249 12.61 -10.44 21.95
N ARG A 250 13.58 -9.70 21.45
CA ARG A 250 14.79 -10.21 20.78
C ARG A 250 16.02 -9.50 21.33
N ASN A 251 17.09 -10.24 21.56
CA ASN A 251 18.40 -9.69 21.91
C ASN A 251 19.52 -10.57 21.29
N ALA A 252 20.77 -10.28 21.62
CA ALA A 252 21.93 -11.04 21.12
C ALA A 252 21.90 -12.54 21.46
N ASN A 253 21.16 -12.93 22.50
CA ASN A 253 21.02 -14.32 22.90
C ASN A 253 19.91 -15.05 22.13
N GLY A 254 19.02 -14.34 21.44
CA GLY A 254 17.95 -14.95 20.65
C GLY A 254 16.61 -14.26 20.77
N VAL A 255 15.58 -14.98 20.34
CA VAL A 255 14.17 -14.54 20.34
C VAL A 255 13.42 -15.28 21.44
N PHE A 256 12.62 -14.57 22.21
CA PHE A 256 11.90 -15.13 23.37
C PHE A 256 10.40 -15.10 23.10
N TYR A 257 9.76 -16.26 23.15
CA TYR A 257 8.31 -16.39 23.08
C TYR A 257 7.76 -16.89 24.41
N GLU A 258 6.67 -16.27 24.87
CA GLU A 258 5.83 -16.89 25.89
C GLU A 258 4.73 -17.68 25.18
N ALA A 259 4.53 -18.92 25.61
CA ALA A 259 3.45 -19.78 25.18
C ALA A 259 2.63 -20.23 26.39
N LYS A 260 1.31 -20.07 26.31
CA LYS A 260 0.34 -20.64 27.25
C LYS A 260 -0.08 -22.01 26.72
N CYS A 261 0.10 -23.04 27.55
CA CYS A 261 -0.29 -24.40 27.21
C CYS A 261 -1.74 -24.67 27.65
N ALA A 262 -2.45 -25.57 26.97
CA ALA A 262 -3.86 -25.89 27.25
C ALA A 262 -4.11 -26.39 28.69
N ASN A 263 -3.11 -27.02 29.31
CA ASN A 263 -3.19 -27.48 30.69
C ASN A 263 -3.11 -26.33 31.74
N GLY A 264 -2.96 -25.08 31.30
CA GLY A 264 -2.88 -23.90 32.16
C GLY A 264 -1.46 -23.56 32.62
N ASP A 265 -0.49 -24.43 32.39
CA ASP A 265 0.92 -24.08 32.52
C ASP A 265 1.38 -23.23 31.34
N GLY A 266 2.48 -22.50 31.51
CA GLY A 266 3.10 -21.76 30.42
C GLY A 266 4.61 -21.99 30.40
N VAL A 267 5.20 -21.67 29.25
CA VAL A 267 6.64 -21.71 29.06
C VAL A 267 7.13 -20.45 28.37
N ILE A 268 8.37 -20.06 28.69
CA ILE A 268 9.15 -19.14 27.87
C ILE A 268 10.15 -19.98 27.08
N ALA A 269 10.09 -19.90 25.76
CA ALA A 269 11.06 -20.54 24.88
C ALA A 269 12.01 -19.50 24.31
N ARG A 270 13.32 -19.77 24.41
CA ARG A 270 14.37 -19.01 23.75
C ARG A 270 14.80 -19.73 22.48
N LEU A 271 14.74 -19.05 21.34
CA LEU A 271 15.10 -19.56 20.02
C LEU A 271 16.34 -18.84 19.50
N ASN A 272 17.16 -19.52 18.70
CA ASN A 272 18.26 -18.89 17.96
C ASN A 272 17.76 -18.16 16.69
N ALA A 273 18.68 -17.66 15.86
CA ALA A 273 18.35 -16.95 14.63
C ALA A 273 17.68 -17.84 13.57
N GLU A 274 17.90 -19.16 13.65
CA GLU A 274 17.32 -20.19 12.79
C GLU A 274 15.96 -20.70 13.32
N ASN A 275 15.41 -20.04 14.35
CA ASN A 275 14.17 -20.42 15.03
C ASN A 275 14.18 -21.81 15.68
N ILE A 276 15.36 -22.31 16.06
CA ILE A 276 15.51 -23.56 16.82
C ILE A 276 15.49 -23.23 18.31
N VAL A 277 14.62 -23.92 19.06
CA VAL A 277 14.54 -23.79 20.52
C VAL A 277 15.87 -24.21 21.13
N GLN A 278 16.47 -23.31 21.92
CA GLN A 278 17.72 -23.51 22.64
C GLN A 278 17.48 -23.77 24.13
N GLN A 279 16.43 -23.18 24.69
CA GLN A 279 16.13 -23.30 26.11
C GLN A 279 14.64 -23.05 26.36
N VAL A 280 14.08 -23.81 27.31
CA VAL A 280 12.69 -23.69 27.76
C VAL A 280 12.71 -23.39 29.26
N TYR A 281 11.94 -22.38 29.67
CA TYR A 281 11.79 -22.00 31.07
C TYR A 281 10.31 -22.13 31.48
N PRO A 282 9.99 -22.91 32.51
CA PRO A 282 8.63 -22.95 33.05
C PRO A 282 8.21 -21.56 33.56
N CYS A 283 7.00 -21.12 33.22
CA CYS A 283 6.48 -19.83 33.63
C CYS A 283 6.46 -19.65 35.16
N ALA A 284 6.24 -20.73 35.92
CA ALA A 284 6.25 -20.72 37.38
C ALA A 284 7.57 -20.16 37.97
N THR A 285 8.69 -20.37 37.29
CA THR A 285 10.03 -19.99 37.77
C THR A 285 10.68 -18.88 36.94
N ALA A 286 10.06 -18.44 35.84
CA ALA A 286 10.67 -17.53 34.86
C ALA A 286 10.31 -16.04 35.06
N GLN A 287 9.95 -15.64 36.28
CA GLN A 287 9.47 -14.30 36.62
C GLN A 287 10.48 -13.17 36.28
N GLN A 288 11.78 -13.49 36.24
CA GLN A 288 12.86 -12.54 35.96
C GLN A 288 13.19 -12.39 34.47
N ILE A 289 12.59 -13.19 33.59
CA ILE A 289 12.86 -13.15 32.14
C ILE A 289 11.85 -12.23 31.47
N GLY A 290 12.31 -11.10 30.92
CA GLY A 290 11.48 -10.22 30.07
C GLY A 290 10.17 -9.73 30.73
N GLY A 291 10.18 -9.53 32.05
CA GLY A 291 8.99 -9.15 32.83
C GLY A 291 8.06 -10.32 33.19
N GLY A 292 8.52 -11.57 33.01
CA GLY A 292 7.79 -12.78 33.35
C GLY A 292 6.69 -13.14 32.35
N CYS A 293 5.97 -14.22 32.67
CA CYS A 293 4.81 -14.67 31.92
C CYS A 293 3.60 -13.77 32.19
N LYS A 294 2.87 -13.42 31.12
CA LYS A 294 1.70 -12.55 31.12
C LYS A 294 0.44 -13.24 30.60
N LEU A 295 0.59 -14.25 29.74
CA LEU A 295 -0.51 -15.09 29.25
C LEU A 295 -0.91 -16.13 30.29
N THR A 296 0.05 -16.55 31.10
CA THR A 296 -0.17 -17.52 32.19
C THR A 296 -0.25 -16.79 33.52
N THR A 297 -1.43 -16.80 34.15
CA THR A 297 -1.57 -16.41 35.56
C THR A 297 -0.93 -17.49 36.43
N PRO A 298 -0.01 -17.17 37.34
CA PRO A 298 0.47 -18.15 38.31
C PRO A 298 -0.74 -18.72 39.04
N SER A 299 -0.91 -20.04 38.98
CA SER A 299 -1.84 -20.70 39.91
C SER A 299 -1.44 -20.29 41.31
N ALA A 300 -2.40 -19.82 42.12
CA ALA A 300 -2.12 -19.45 43.50
C ALA A 300 -1.45 -20.65 44.18
N ALA A 301 -0.20 -20.48 44.59
CA ALA A 301 0.53 -21.52 45.30
C ALA A 301 -0.34 -21.96 46.49
N ALA A 302 -0.66 -23.25 46.57
CA ALA A 302 -1.34 -23.78 47.74
C ALA A 302 -0.52 -23.40 48.98
N PRO A 303 -1.15 -22.85 50.04
CA PRO A 303 -0.41 -22.46 51.24
C PRO A 303 0.36 -23.67 51.77
N ALA A 304 1.63 -23.44 52.10
CA ALA A 304 2.48 -24.47 52.69
C ALA A 304 1.76 -25.11 53.88
N PRO A 305 1.80 -26.45 54.05
CA PRO A 305 1.17 -27.08 55.19
C PRO A 305 1.78 -26.51 56.46
N THR A 306 0.94 -25.93 57.32
CA THR A 306 1.35 -25.49 58.66
C THR A 306 1.86 -26.70 59.41
N GLY A 307 3.19 -26.84 59.45
CA GLY A 307 3.88 -27.85 60.22
C GLY A 307 3.53 -27.70 61.69
N GLY A 308 2.61 -28.53 62.16
CA GLY A 308 2.38 -28.75 63.57
C GLY A 308 3.65 -29.35 64.18
N ARG A 309 4.24 -28.64 65.14
CA ARG A 309 5.31 -29.17 65.97
C ARG A 309 4.66 -29.80 67.21
N PRO A 310 5.06 -31.03 67.61
CA PRO A 310 4.52 -31.72 68.78
C PRO A 310 4.87 -31.00 70.09
#